data_AF-A0A6A4LWJ8-F1
#
_entry.id   AF-A0A6A4LWJ8-F1
#
_cell.length_a   1.000
_cell.length_b   1.000
_cell.length_c   1.000
_cell.angle_alpha   90.00
_cell.angle_beta   90.00
_cell.angle_gamma   90.00
#
_symmetry.space_group_name_H-M   'P 1'
#
loop_
_entity.id
_entity.type
_entity.pdbx_description
1 polymer ?
#
loop_
_entity_poly.entity_id
_entity_poly.type
_entity_poly.pdbx_seq_one_letter_code
_entity_poly.pdbx_strand_id
1 'polypeptide(L)'
;MAKAKIPHLFYAALISTILVSKFTESVPEGALVTQVPGFNGTFPSKHYSGYLSIHSLIPFSGFNCKWYVTIDEAHGKKLFYYFVLSERDPSNDPVVLWLNGGPGCSSFDGFVYEHGTNS
;
A
#
# COMPACT_ATOMS: atom_id res chain seq x y z
N MET A 1 -40.49 -10.83 -33.64
CA MET A 1 -39.31 -10.58 -32.78
C MET A 1 -38.36 -9.62 -33.50
N ALA A 2 -38.26 -8.36 -33.07
CA ALA A 2 -37.35 -7.40 -33.66
C ALA A 2 -35.97 -7.51 -32.99
N LYS A 3 -34.90 -7.71 -33.77
CA LYS A 3 -33.52 -7.67 -33.28
C LYS A 3 -33.15 -6.22 -33.00
N ALA A 4 -32.95 -5.88 -31.72
CA ALA A 4 -32.46 -4.56 -31.32
C ALA A 4 -31.04 -4.34 -31.89
N LYS A 5 -30.88 -3.32 -32.73
CA LYS A 5 -29.60 -2.95 -33.33
C LYS A 5 -28.91 -1.97 -32.39
N ILE A 6 -27.95 -2.46 -31.60
CA ILE A 6 -27.20 -1.64 -30.65
C ILE A 6 -26.38 -0.61 -31.45
N PRO A 7 -26.48 0.71 -31.16
CA PRO A 7 -25.85 1.75 -31.96
C PRO A 7 -24.32 1.66 -31.90
N HIS A 8 -23.62 1.95 -33.01
CA HIS A 8 -22.16 2.09 -33.02
C HIS A 8 -21.64 3.12 -32.00
N LEU A 9 -22.47 4.10 -31.66
CA LEU A 9 -22.19 5.10 -30.61
C LEU A 9 -22.05 4.48 -29.21
N PHE A 10 -22.74 3.37 -28.92
CA PHE A 10 -22.58 2.66 -27.63
C PHE A 10 -21.21 2.00 -27.51
N TYR A 11 -20.72 1.38 -28.60
CA TYR A 11 -19.37 0.80 -28.62
C TYR A 11 -18.30 1.89 -28.51
N ALA A 12 -18.46 3.01 -29.20
CA ALA A 12 -17.54 4.14 -29.10
C ALA A 12 -17.53 4.74 -27.68
N ALA A 13 -18.68 4.88 -27.04
CA ALA A 13 -18.79 5.34 -25.65
C ALA A 13 -18.15 4.35 -24.65
N LEU A 14 -18.32 3.05 -24.87
CA LEU A 14 -17.72 2.00 -24.03
C LEU A 14 -16.19 1.98 -24.17
N ILE A 15 -15.67 2.10 -25.39
CA ILE A 15 -14.21 2.17 -25.63
C ILE A 15 -13.63 3.45 -25.04
N SER A 16 -14.32 4.58 -25.17
CA SER A 16 -13.88 5.85 -24.57
C SER A 16 -13.83 5.78 -23.04
N THR A 17 -14.83 5.18 -22.40
CA THR A 17 -14.83 5.01 -20.93
C THR A 17 -13.72 4.07 -20.44
N ILE A 18 -13.40 3.01 -21.17
CA ILE A 18 -12.25 2.13 -20.88
C ILE A 18 -10.91 2.85 -21.12
N LEU A 19 -10.82 3.74 -22.11
CA LEU A 19 -9.59 4.52 -22.34
C LEU A 19 -9.35 5.59 -21.27
N VAL A 20 -10.42 6.07 -20.61
CA VAL A 20 -10.37 7.12 -19.59
C VAL A 20 -10.20 6.57 -18.18
N SER A 21 -10.38 5.25 -17.96
CA SER A 21 -10.01 4.62 -16.69
C SER A 21 -8.49 4.68 -16.51
N LYS A 22 -8.02 5.72 -15.81
CA LYS A 22 -6.65 5.82 -15.36
C LYS A 22 -6.38 4.72 -14.36
N PHE A 23 -5.34 3.91 -14.60
CA PHE A 23 -4.76 3.08 -13.54
C PHE A 23 -4.23 4.04 -12.47
N THR A 24 -4.87 4.05 -11.30
CA THR A 24 -4.36 4.81 -10.16
C THR A 24 -3.19 4.02 -9.61
N GLU A 25 -1.97 4.53 -9.71
CA GLU A 25 -0.88 3.97 -8.91
C GLU A 25 -1.17 4.35 -7.46
N SER A 26 -1.45 3.36 -6.62
CA SER A 26 -1.89 3.56 -5.22
C SER A 26 -0.76 4.03 -4.30
N VAL A 27 0.45 4.21 -4.84
CA VAL A 27 1.66 4.58 -4.11
C VAL A 27 1.86 6.10 -4.16
N PRO A 28 2.19 6.75 -3.03
CA PRO A 28 2.53 8.18 -3.02
C PRO A 28 3.74 8.50 -3.91
N GLU A 29 3.63 9.60 -4.67
CA GLU A 29 4.72 10.12 -5.49
C GLU A 29 5.92 10.48 -4.58
N GLY A 30 7.07 9.85 -4.82
CA GLY A 30 8.29 10.03 -4.01
C GLY A 30 8.51 9.03 -2.87
N ALA A 31 7.61 8.06 -2.67
CA ALA A 31 7.81 7.01 -1.67
C ALA A 31 8.82 5.93 -2.11
N LEU A 32 9.08 5.79 -3.41
CA LEU A 32 9.95 4.75 -3.97
C LEU A 32 11.40 4.93 -3.50
N VAL A 33 11.95 3.88 -2.89
CA VAL A 33 13.36 3.82 -2.49
C VAL A 33 14.18 3.27 -3.65
N THR A 34 15.05 4.10 -4.22
CA THR A 34 15.91 3.73 -5.36
C THR A 34 17.31 3.29 -4.94
N GLN A 35 17.79 3.76 -3.78
CA GLN A 35 19.09 3.40 -3.22
C GLN A 35 19.08 3.55 -1.70
N VAL A 36 19.84 2.71 -1.00
CA VAL A 36 20.11 2.83 0.44
C VAL A 36 21.63 2.98 0.64
N PRO A 37 22.09 3.92 1.48
CA PRO A 37 23.52 4.05 1.78
C PRO A 37 24.14 2.73 2.27
N GLY A 38 25.31 2.39 1.74
CA GLY A 38 26.00 1.13 2.09
C GLY A 38 25.50 -0.11 1.33
N PHE A 39 24.42 0.01 0.55
CA PHE A 39 23.98 -1.05 -0.36
C PHE A 39 24.38 -0.70 -1.81
N ASN A 40 25.18 -1.58 -2.42
CA ASN A 40 25.69 -1.41 -3.79
C ASN A 40 25.08 -2.42 -4.78
N GLY A 41 24.01 -3.11 -4.38
CA GLY A 41 23.28 -4.07 -5.21
C GLY A 41 22.04 -3.47 -5.86
N THR A 42 21.34 -4.29 -6.64
CA THR A 42 20.00 -3.97 -7.16
C THR A 42 18.96 -4.57 -6.24
N PHE A 43 17.88 -3.82 -5.93
CA PHE A 43 16.79 -4.37 -5.13
C PHE A 43 16.06 -5.48 -5.91
N PRO A 44 15.79 -6.65 -5.28
CA PRO A 44 15.07 -7.75 -5.91
C PRO A 44 13.59 -7.42 -6.16
N SER A 45 13.01 -6.50 -5.37
CA SER A 45 11.66 -5.98 -5.55
C SER A 45 11.62 -4.47 -5.32
N LYS A 46 10.44 -3.85 -5.47
CA LYS A 46 10.28 -2.41 -5.21
C LYS A 46 10.10 -2.17 -3.72
N HIS A 47 10.86 -1.20 -3.20
CA HIS A 47 10.83 -0.77 -1.82
C HIS A 47 10.21 0.62 -1.74
N TYR A 48 9.41 0.86 -0.71
CA TYR A 48 8.74 2.13 -0.47
C TYR A 48 8.92 2.54 0.98
N SER A 49 9.13 3.83 1.23
CA SER A 49 9.21 4.37 2.59
C SER A 49 8.52 5.71 2.69
N GLY A 50 8.00 6.02 3.88
CA GLY A 50 7.32 7.28 4.10
C GLY A 50 6.64 7.35 5.46
N TYR A 51 5.64 8.22 5.55
CA TYR A 51 4.90 8.47 6.77
C TYR A 51 3.40 8.31 6.53
N LEU A 52 2.76 7.46 7.33
CA LEU A 52 1.31 7.31 7.37
C LEU A 52 0.75 8.31 8.39
N SER A 53 -0.13 9.19 7.93
CA SER A 53 -0.95 10.00 8.82
C SER A 53 -2.06 9.13 9.40
N ILE A 54 -2.03 8.94 10.72
CA ILE A 54 -3.06 8.15 11.40
C ILE A 54 -4.12 9.13 11.88
N HIS A 55 -5.23 9.12 11.16
CA HIS A 55 -6.44 9.84 11.54
C HIS A 55 -7.28 8.90 12.40
N SER A 56 -7.99 9.44 13.39
CA SER A 56 -8.98 8.70 14.18
C SER A 56 -10.09 8.22 13.24
N LEU A 57 -9.99 7.00 12.73
CA LEU A 57 -11.05 6.44 11.89
C LEU A 57 -12.18 5.93 12.79
N ILE A 58 -13.34 6.52 12.55
CA ILE A 58 -14.67 6.23 13.07
C ILE A 58 -14.87 4.70 13.20
N PRO A 59 -15.47 4.20 14.30
CA PRO A 59 -15.78 2.78 14.39
C PRO A 59 -16.66 2.35 13.22
N PHE A 60 -16.13 1.49 12.34
CA PHE A 60 -16.92 0.78 11.35
C PHE A 60 -17.90 -0.13 12.11
N SER A 61 -19.12 0.35 12.32
CA SER A 61 -20.21 -0.38 12.94
C SER A 61 -20.68 -1.52 12.03
N GLY A 62 -19.94 -2.63 12.01
CA GLY A 62 -20.29 -3.78 11.17
C GLY A 62 -19.42 -5.02 11.36
N PHE A 63 -18.22 -4.88 11.93
CA PHE A 63 -17.34 -5.99 12.25
C PHE A 63 -17.02 -5.99 13.75
N ASN A 64 -17.10 -7.16 14.40
CA ASN A 64 -16.80 -7.33 15.83
C ASN A 64 -15.28 -7.20 16.15
N CYS A 65 -14.46 -6.78 15.17
CA CYS A 65 -13.03 -6.59 15.34
C CYS A 65 -12.73 -5.09 15.49
N LYS A 66 -12.52 -4.67 16.74
CA LYS A 66 -12.03 -3.35 17.12
C LYS A 66 -10.51 -3.28 16.84
N TRP A 67 -10.11 -2.93 15.62
CA TRP A 67 -8.71 -2.65 15.32
C TRP A 67 -8.40 -1.20 15.68
N TYR A 68 -7.76 -0.99 16.83
CA TYR A 68 -7.33 0.34 17.28
C TYR A 68 -5.87 0.59 16.94
N VAL A 69 -5.63 1.57 16.09
CA VAL A 69 -4.37 2.32 16.10
C VAL A 69 -4.69 3.70 16.66
N THR A 70 -4.74 3.79 17.98
CA THR A 70 -5.06 5.03 18.68
C THR A 70 -3.86 5.94 18.60
N ILE A 71 -3.91 6.96 17.74
CA ILE A 71 -2.95 8.05 17.80
C ILE A 71 -3.67 9.39 17.87
N ASP A 72 -3.38 10.07 18.98
CA ASP A 72 -3.73 11.42 19.37
C ASP A 72 -3.98 12.41 18.20
N GLU A 73 -5.26 12.67 17.98
CA GLU A 73 -5.80 13.52 16.92
C GLU A 73 -5.41 15.00 17.09
N ALA A 74 -5.10 15.43 18.32
CA ALA A 74 -4.72 16.80 18.62
C ALA A 74 -3.29 17.14 18.16
N HIS A 75 -2.43 16.13 17.96
CA HIS A 75 -1.00 16.33 17.76
C HIS A 75 -0.47 15.87 16.38
N GLY A 76 -1.34 15.43 15.47
CA GLY A 76 -0.97 15.17 14.06
C GLY A 76 0.18 14.18 13.88
N LYS A 77 0.27 13.15 14.73
CA LYS A 77 1.39 12.22 14.70
C LYS A 77 1.36 11.37 13.42
N LYS A 78 2.54 11.02 12.93
CA LYS A 78 2.72 10.19 11.73
C LYS A 78 3.54 8.96 12.09
N LEU A 79 3.17 7.81 11.53
CA LEU A 79 3.92 6.57 11.68
C LEU A 79 4.85 6.39 10.48
N PHE A 80 6.14 6.26 10.73
CA PHE A 80 7.09 5.85 9.69
C PHE A 80 6.80 4.42 9.25
N TYR A 81 6.86 4.16 7.94
CA TYR A 81 6.79 2.81 7.38
C TYR A 81 7.93 2.55 6.39
N TYR A 82 8.31 1.28 6.30
CA TYR A 82 9.16 0.75 5.25
C TYR A 82 8.46 -0.49 4.70
N PHE A 83 8.08 -0.46 3.43
CA PHE A 83 7.27 -1.48 2.76
C PHE A 83 8.04 -2.06 1.59
N VAL A 84 8.01 -3.38 1.47
CA VAL A 84 8.69 -4.10 0.40
C VAL A 84 7.67 -4.96 -0.32
N LEU A 85 7.65 -4.86 -1.65
CA LEU A 85 6.79 -5.72 -2.47
C LEU A 85 7.30 -7.17 -2.44
N SER A 86 6.36 -8.11 -2.54
CA SER A 86 6.70 -9.52 -2.75
C SER A 86 7.59 -9.68 -3.99
N GLU A 87 8.62 -10.52 -3.86
CA GLU A 87 9.50 -10.91 -4.95
C GLU A 87 8.85 -11.92 -5.92
N ARG A 88 7.73 -12.54 -5.52
CA ARG A 88 7.01 -13.55 -6.31
C ARG A 88 5.91 -12.94 -7.17
N ASP A 89 4.77 -12.61 -6.57
CA ASP A 89 3.62 -12.02 -7.26
C ASP A 89 2.98 -10.93 -6.41
N PRO A 90 3.52 -9.69 -6.45
CA PRO A 90 3.07 -8.61 -5.57
C PRO A 90 1.63 -8.17 -5.82
N SER A 91 0.98 -8.60 -6.90
CA SER A 91 -0.44 -8.32 -7.16
C SER A 91 -1.38 -9.32 -6.51
N ASN A 92 -0.94 -10.55 -6.26
CA ASN A 92 -1.76 -11.63 -5.69
C ASN A 92 -1.30 -12.07 -4.29
N ASP A 93 -0.08 -11.73 -3.89
CA ASP A 93 0.47 -12.09 -2.59
C ASP A 93 -0.14 -11.25 -1.45
N PRO A 94 -0.31 -11.83 -0.25
CA PRO A 94 -0.91 -11.12 0.88
C PRO A 94 0.00 -10.00 1.41
N VAL A 95 -0.62 -8.96 1.97
CA VAL A 95 0.09 -7.92 2.73
C VAL A 95 0.29 -8.38 4.16
N VAL A 96 1.55 -8.37 4.63
CA VAL A 96 1.90 -8.69 6.01
C VAL A 96 2.32 -7.43 6.74
N LEU A 97 1.66 -7.14 7.86
CA LEU A 97 2.05 -6.07 8.79
C LEU A 97 2.93 -6.67 9.89
N TRP A 98 4.11 -6.11 10.09
CA TRP A 98 5.03 -6.51 11.14
C TRP A 98 5.18 -5.40 12.19
N LEU A 99 5.00 -5.75 13.47
CA LEU A 99 5.14 -4.84 14.60
C LEU A 99 6.00 -5.51 15.67
N ASN A 100 7.21 -4.99 15.90
CA ASN A 100 8.02 -5.42 17.03
C ASN A 100 7.38 -4.95 18.35
N GLY A 101 7.56 -5.76 19.39
CA GLY A 101 7.02 -5.51 20.73
C GLY A 101 7.96 -4.68 21.62
N GLY A 102 7.68 -4.71 22.93
CA GLY A 102 8.29 -3.81 23.91
C GLY A 102 7.69 -2.39 23.82
N PRO A 103 7.71 -1.57 24.87
CA PRO A 103 7.31 -0.18 24.74
C PRO A 103 8.44 0.61 24.05
N GLY A 104 8.21 1.01 22.79
CA GLY A 104 9.06 1.98 22.08
C GLY A 104 10.16 1.41 21.18
N CYS A 105 10.30 0.09 21.05
CA CYS A 105 11.23 -0.50 20.09
C CYS A 105 10.72 -0.30 18.65
N SER A 106 11.65 -0.07 17.72
CA SER A 106 11.30 0.15 16.31
C SER A 106 11.02 -1.17 15.61
N SER A 107 9.93 -1.24 14.84
CA SER A 107 9.67 -2.41 13.98
C SER A 107 10.62 -2.49 12.78
N PHE A 108 11.39 -1.44 12.52
CA PHE A 108 12.46 -1.48 11.53
C PHE A 108 13.63 -2.37 11.98
N ASP A 109 13.74 -2.66 13.28
CA ASP A 109 14.73 -3.59 13.82
C ASP A 109 14.49 -5.02 13.30
N GLY A 110 13.24 -5.48 13.34
CA GLY A 110 12.85 -6.77 12.76
C GLY A 110 13.08 -6.85 11.25
N PHE A 111 12.90 -5.72 10.56
CA PHE A 111 13.26 -5.66 9.14
C PHE A 111 14.77 -5.81 8.92
N VAL A 112 15.63 -5.13 9.68
CA VAL A 112 17.07 -5.16 9.42
C VAL A 112 17.73 -6.45 9.92
N TYR A 113 17.30 -6.99 11.06
CA TYR A 113 18.03 -8.05 11.77
C TYR A 113 17.30 -9.39 11.89
N GLU A 114 16.00 -9.46 11.59
CA GLU A 114 15.22 -10.71 11.73
C GLU A 114 14.81 -11.29 10.38
N HIS A 115 13.96 -10.58 9.62
CA HIS A 115 13.23 -11.14 8.47
C HIS A 115 13.18 -10.20 7.25
N GLY A 116 14.09 -9.23 7.14
CA GLY A 116 14.17 -8.36 5.97
C GLY A 116 14.47 -9.10 4.68
N THR A 117 14.33 -8.37 3.58
CA THR A 117 14.74 -8.84 2.25
C THR A 117 16.27 -8.99 2.22
N ASN A 118 16.71 -10.24 2.34
CA ASN A 118 18.06 -10.84 2.19
C ASN A 118 18.51 -11.66 3.42
N SER A 119 17.79 -12.75 3.70
CA SER A 119 18.46 -13.99 4.17
C SER A 119 19.03 -14.73 2.97
#